data_AF-A0A924ZK92-F1
#
_entry.id   AF-A0A924ZK92-F1
#
_cell.length_a   1.000
_cell.length_b   1.000
_cell.length_c   1.000
_cell.angle_alpha   90.00
_cell.angle_beta   90.00
_cell.angle_gamma   90.00
#
_symmetry.space_group_name_H-M   'P 1'
#
loop_
_entity.id
_entity.type
_entity.pdbx_description
1 polymer ?
#
loop_
_entity_poly.entity_id
_entity_poly.type
_entity_poly.pdbx_seq_one_letter_code
_entity_poly.pdbx_strand_id
1 'polypeptide(L)'
;MKRSTQNLLIALAAGSLAFSTLTGCTDHSRPNVELIQDMMESPAIKPQEYDENSPNHSGMRLPPEGTQPYGFTPYKYAKDIDGATGNKNPLAGDYSEDTLKVGIKFYVTNCAVCHGEQGQGGEKLSVGSKMALKPPSLWSPKVRAWTDGQIYHVITMGQGLMGPYASHIPQQYRWQVVNYVRTLQKENK
;
A
#
# COMPACT_ATOMS: atom_id res chain seq x y z
N MET A 1 -15.72 -66.39 31.62
CA MET A 1 -14.45 -65.61 31.54
C MET A 1 -14.23 -64.92 30.19
N LYS A 2 -14.45 -65.56 29.02
CA LYS A 2 -14.16 -64.97 27.70
C LYS A 2 -14.93 -63.68 27.33
N ARG A 3 -16.19 -63.51 27.77
CA ARG A 3 -16.99 -62.30 27.44
C ARG A 3 -16.58 -61.05 28.23
N SER A 4 -16.07 -61.22 29.45
CA SER A 4 -15.63 -60.10 30.30
C SER A 4 -14.32 -59.49 29.76
N THR A 5 -13.37 -60.35 29.37
CA THR A 5 -12.12 -59.91 28.74
C THR A 5 -12.35 -59.28 27.36
N GLN A 6 -13.33 -59.77 26.59
CA GLN A 6 -13.68 -59.22 25.28
C GLN A 6 -14.35 -57.83 25.38
N ASN A 7 -15.23 -57.62 26.36
CA ASN A 7 -15.83 -56.30 26.61
C ASN A 7 -14.81 -55.28 27.14
N LEU A 8 -13.84 -55.73 27.95
CA LEU A 8 -12.75 -54.87 28.42
C LEU A 8 -11.83 -54.41 27.28
N LEU A 9 -11.53 -55.30 26.33
CA LEU A 9 -10.74 -54.98 25.13
C LEU A 9 -11.47 -54.00 24.20
N ILE A 10 -12.79 -54.16 24.01
CA ILE A 10 -13.59 -53.23 23.20
C ILE A 10 -13.66 -51.84 23.86
N ALA A 11 -13.82 -51.78 25.18
CA ALA A 11 -13.84 -50.51 25.92
C ALA A 11 -12.48 -49.78 25.86
N LEU A 12 -11.37 -50.52 25.99
CA LEU A 12 -10.02 -49.96 25.84
C LEU A 12 -9.78 -49.46 24.41
N ALA A 13 -10.19 -50.21 23.38
CA ALA A 13 -10.07 -49.80 21.98
C ALA A 13 -10.89 -48.54 21.66
N ALA A 14 -12.12 -48.46 22.16
CA ALA A 14 -12.97 -47.28 22.03
C ALA A 14 -12.40 -46.07 22.78
N GLY A 15 -11.83 -46.29 23.98
CA GLY A 15 -11.14 -45.26 24.76
C GLY A 15 -9.90 -44.71 24.04
N SER A 16 -9.07 -45.58 23.46
CA SER A 16 -7.88 -45.15 22.70
C SER A 16 -8.24 -44.39 21.42
N LEU A 17 -9.33 -44.76 20.74
CA LEU A 17 -9.79 -44.08 19.54
C LEU A 17 -10.33 -42.68 19.85
N ALA A 18 -11.08 -42.53 20.96
CA ALA A 18 -11.57 -41.23 21.42
C ALA A 18 -10.45 -40.29 21.91
N PHE A 19 -9.40 -40.83 22.55
CA PHE A 19 -8.25 -40.02 22.95
C PHE A 19 -7.43 -39.53 21.74
N SER A 20 -7.39 -40.33 20.66
CA SER A 20 -6.69 -39.99 19.42
C SER A 20 -7.43 -38.90 18.60
N THR A 21 -8.75 -38.80 18.68
CA THR A 21 -9.51 -37.76 17.97
C THR A 21 -9.51 -36.41 18.69
N LEU A 22 -9.40 -36.41 20.03
CA LEU A 22 -9.34 -35.18 20.84
C LEU A 22 -7.96 -34.49 20.81
N THR A 23 -6.88 -35.23 20.56
CA THR A 23 -5.52 -34.66 20.42
C THR A 23 -5.29 -33.95 19.08
N GLY A 24 -6.20 -34.11 18.10
CA GLY A 24 -6.14 -33.43 16.81
C GLY A 24 -6.67 -31.98 16.83
N CYS A 25 -7.41 -31.58 17.88
CA CYS A 25 -7.90 -30.21 18.03
C CYS A 25 -6.79 -29.34 18.66
N THR A 26 -5.89 -28.84 17.82
CA THR A 26 -4.91 -27.84 18.23
C THR A 26 -5.54 -26.45 18.19
N ASP A 27 -5.16 -25.62 19.15
CA ASP A 27 -5.63 -24.24 19.26
C ASP A 27 -4.95 -23.36 18.21
N HIS A 28 -5.70 -23.00 17.16
CA HIS A 28 -5.21 -22.17 16.05
C HIS A 28 -5.01 -20.68 16.41
N SER A 29 -5.29 -20.26 17.65
CA SER A 29 -5.07 -18.89 18.10
C SER A 29 -3.61 -18.59 18.45
N ARG A 30 -2.74 -19.62 18.48
CA ARG A 30 -1.31 -19.51 18.73
C ARG A 30 -0.48 -20.13 17.60
N PRO A 31 0.78 -19.70 17.41
CA PRO A 31 1.71 -20.36 16.51
C PRO A 31 1.88 -21.85 16.86
N ASN A 32 2.16 -22.64 15.83
CA ASN A 32 2.41 -24.07 16.01
C ASN A 32 3.73 -24.31 16.76
N VAL A 33 3.83 -25.45 17.42
CA VAL A 33 5.09 -25.88 18.03
C VAL A 33 6.06 -26.30 16.92
N GLU A 34 7.16 -25.58 16.82
CA GLU A 34 8.23 -25.89 15.89
C GLU A 34 9.30 -26.72 16.60
N LEU A 35 9.42 -27.99 16.19
CA LEU A 35 10.30 -28.97 16.82
C LEU A 35 11.79 -28.74 16.52
N ILE A 36 12.11 -28.14 15.37
CA ILE A 36 13.47 -27.83 14.94
C ILE A 36 13.45 -26.37 14.46
N GLN A 37 14.19 -25.54 15.17
CA GLN A 37 14.24 -24.08 15.00
C GLN A 37 15.57 -23.61 14.41
N ASP A 38 16.40 -24.54 13.92
CA ASP A 38 17.69 -24.21 13.37
C ASP A 38 17.51 -23.39 12.08
N MET A 39 18.00 -22.15 12.10
CA MET A 39 17.91 -21.18 11.01
C MET A 39 16.51 -20.71 10.59
N MET A 40 15.45 -21.01 11.33
CA MET A 40 14.10 -20.46 11.07
C MET A 40 14.08 -18.96 11.33
N GLU A 41 14.71 -18.55 12.43
CA GLU A 41 15.01 -17.16 12.74
C GLU A 41 16.47 -16.85 12.44
N SER A 42 16.70 -15.80 11.67
CA SER A 42 18.05 -15.39 11.32
C SER A 42 18.63 -14.50 12.41
N PRO A 43 19.92 -14.62 12.75
CA PRO A 43 20.59 -13.63 13.59
C PRO A 43 20.63 -12.22 12.95
N ALA A 44 20.49 -12.14 11.62
CA ALA A 44 20.45 -10.87 10.90
C ALA A 44 19.03 -10.29 10.91
N ILE A 45 18.90 -9.06 11.40
CA ILE A 45 17.63 -8.32 11.43
C ILE A 45 17.17 -8.02 10.00
N LYS A 46 15.98 -8.51 9.65
CA LYS A 46 15.30 -8.23 8.38
C LYS A 46 14.73 -6.79 8.38
N PRO A 47 14.42 -6.21 7.19
CA PRO A 47 14.02 -4.80 7.12
C PRO A 47 12.84 -4.43 8.03
N GLN A 48 11.77 -5.21 8.03
CA GLN A 48 10.56 -4.94 8.82
C GLN A 48 10.49 -5.74 10.12
N GLU A 49 11.63 -6.25 10.59
CA GLU A 49 11.72 -7.02 11.82
C GLU A 49 11.86 -6.11 13.05
N TYR A 50 11.47 -6.65 14.20
CA TYR A 50 11.59 -5.98 15.48
C TYR A 50 13.06 -5.95 15.94
N ASP A 51 13.58 -4.77 16.30
CA ASP A 51 14.95 -4.59 16.83
C ASP A 51 14.88 -3.95 18.22
N GLU A 52 15.27 -4.69 19.26
CA GLU A 52 15.29 -4.18 20.64
C GLU A 52 16.20 -2.96 20.82
N ASN A 53 17.26 -2.83 20.01
CA ASN A 53 18.25 -1.76 20.13
C ASN A 53 17.89 -0.49 19.36
N SER A 54 16.81 -0.53 18.57
CA SER A 54 16.36 0.62 17.80
C SER A 54 15.43 1.50 18.65
N PRO A 55 15.56 2.84 18.64
CA PRO A 55 14.70 3.74 19.43
C PRO A 55 13.19 3.57 19.21
N ASN A 56 12.78 3.07 18.04
CA ASN A 56 11.39 2.81 17.66
C ASN A 56 11.09 1.31 17.47
N HIS A 57 12.01 0.45 17.89
CA HIS A 57 11.99 -0.99 17.69
C HIS A 57 11.84 -1.48 16.24
N SER A 58 12.14 -0.64 15.25
CA SER A 58 12.12 -1.03 13.84
C SER A 58 13.53 -1.40 13.36
N GLY A 59 13.64 -2.50 12.60
CA GLY A 59 14.85 -2.86 11.87
C GLY A 59 15.26 -1.82 10.81
N MET A 60 14.31 -1.05 10.27
CA MET A 60 14.62 0.10 9.41
C MET A 60 14.88 1.37 10.25
N ARG A 61 16.07 1.93 10.10
CA ARG A 61 16.43 3.23 10.67
C ARG A 61 16.17 4.36 9.68
N LEU A 62 15.81 5.53 10.20
CA LEU A 62 15.72 6.73 9.39
C LEU A 62 17.13 7.15 8.93
N PRO A 63 17.34 7.43 7.64
CA PRO A 63 18.60 7.99 7.17
C PRO A 63 18.82 9.39 7.76
N PRO A 64 20.08 9.80 8.01
CA PRO A 64 20.37 11.16 8.45
C PRO A 64 19.80 12.22 7.49
N GLU A 65 19.37 13.36 8.03
CA GLU A 65 18.80 14.44 7.23
C GLU A 65 19.81 14.98 6.20
N GLY A 66 19.32 15.33 5.00
CA GLY A 66 20.16 15.86 3.92
C GLY A 66 20.99 14.83 3.15
N THR A 67 20.87 13.54 3.48
CA THR A 67 21.53 12.48 2.72
C THR A 67 20.88 12.28 1.34
N GLN A 68 21.69 12.13 0.30
CA GLN A 68 21.24 11.88 -1.06
C GLN A 68 21.67 10.47 -1.51
N PRO A 69 20.75 9.61 -1.97
CA PRO A 69 21.12 8.31 -2.52
C PRO A 69 21.82 8.46 -3.88
N TYR A 70 22.75 7.57 -4.17
CA TYR A 70 23.39 7.50 -5.48
C TYR A 70 22.34 7.16 -6.56
N GLY A 71 22.38 7.87 -7.69
CA GLY A 71 21.46 7.65 -8.81
C GLY A 71 20.03 8.21 -8.62
N PHE A 72 19.74 8.84 -7.47
CA PHE A 72 18.45 9.47 -7.22
C PHE A 72 18.60 10.98 -7.12
N THR A 73 17.83 11.72 -7.94
CA THR A 73 17.75 13.17 -7.87
C THR A 73 16.47 13.57 -7.12
N PRO A 74 16.58 14.18 -5.92
CA PRO A 74 15.43 14.66 -5.17
C PRO A 74 14.58 15.63 -5.97
N TYR A 75 13.28 15.62 -5.71
CA TYR A 75 12.36 16.55 -6.33
C TYR A 75 12.70 18.01 -5.94
N LYS A 76 13.03 18.84 -6.93
CA LYS A 76 13.51 20.21 -6.75
C LYS A 76 12.53 21.15 -6.04
N TYR A 77 11.23 21.00 -6.30
CA TYR A 77 10.20 21.93 -5.85
C TYR A 77 9.46 21.42 -4.60
N ALA A 78 10.12 20.62 -3.76
CA ALA A 78 9.48 20.04 -2.57
C ALA A 78 8.92 21.10 -1.60
N LYS A 79 9.58 22.26 -1.47
CA LYS A 79 9.19 23.35 -0.57
C LYS A 79 8.57 24.56 -1.30
N ASP A 80 8.51 24.53 -2.63
CA ASP A 80 8.14 25.67 -3.46
C ASP A 80 6.99 25.28 -4.40
N ILE A 81 5.77 25.59 -3.99
CA ILE A 81 4.56 25.27 -4.78
C ILE A 81 4.44 26.15 -6.03
N ASP A 82 4.93 27.39 -5.97
CA ASP A 82 4.86 28.33 -7.09
C ASP A 82 5.86 27.90 -8.17
N GLY A 83 7.07 27.50 -7.78
CA GLY A 83 8.06 26.92 -8.69
C GLY A 83 7.60 25.60 -9.31
N ALA A 84 6.77 24.81 -8.61
CA ALA A 84 6.20 23.59 -9.17
C ALA A 84 5.27 23.84 -10.37
N THR A 85 4.66 25.03 -10.47
CA THR A 85 3.83 25.38 -11.65
C THR A 85 4.64 25.39 -12.95
N GLY A 86 5.93 25.74 -12.87
CA GLY A 86 6.88 25.75 -13.98
C GLY A 86 7.51 24.38 -14.27
N ASN A 87 7.21 23.35 -13.47
CA ASN A 87 7.68 22.00 -13.70
C ASN A 87 6.95 21.38 -14.91
N LYS A 88 7.62 21.39 -16.07
CA LYS A 88 7.05 20.87 -17.32
C LYS A 88 7.10 19.34 -17.32
N ASN A 89 5.98 18.74 -17.72
CA ASN A 89 5.87 17.31 -17.90
C ASN A 89 6.67 16.87 -19.14
N PRO A 90 7.71 16.03 -19.00
CA PRO A 90 8.51 15.55 -20.12
C PRO A 90 7.72 14.56 -21.01
N LEU A 91 6.65 13.96 -20.49
CA LEU A 91 5.75 13.04 -21.20
C LEU A 91 4.45 13.73 -21.61
N ALA A 92 4.41 15.07 -21.63
CA ALA A 92 3.21 15.80 -22.03
C ALA A 92 2.81 15.42 -23.46
N GLY A 93 1.56 14.96 -23.64
CA GLY A 93 1.04 14.54 -24.94
C GLY A 93 1.36 13.09 -25.33
N ASP A 94 2.21 12.40 -24.57
CA ASP A 94 2.39 10.96 -24.74
C ASP A 94 1.23 10.22 -24.07
N TYR A 95 0.30 9.76 -24.91
CA TYR A 95 -0.82 8.91 -24.54
C TYR A 95 -0.69 7.52 -25.15
N SER A 96 0.55 7.06 -25.36
CA SER A 96 0.81 5.67 -25.76
C SER A 96 0.19 4.70 -24.75
N GLU A 97 -0.17 3.52 -25.25
CA GLU A 97 -0.82 2.49 -24.43
C GLU A 97 0.06 2.10 -23.22
N ASP A 98 1.38 2.05 -23.40
CA ASP A 98 2.32 1.70 -22.33
C ASP A 98 2.38 2.77 -21.22
N THR A 99 2.44 4.05 -21.60
CA THR A 99 2.41 5.18 -20.65
C THR A 99 1.08 5.20 -19.88
N LEU A 100 -0.05 5.00 -20.58
CA LEU A 100 -1.36 5.00 -19.94
C LEU A 100 -1.58 3.78 -19.04
N LYS A 101 -1.14 2.58 -19.42
CA LYS A 101 -1.23 1.38 -18.57
C LYS A 101 -0.55 1.60 -17.21
N VAL A 102 0.63 2.21 -17.20
CA VAL A 102 1.33 2.55 -15.96
C VAL A 102 0.56 3.60 -15.15
N GLY A 103 0.06 4.64 -15.81
CA GLY A 103 -0.74 5.69 -15.17
C GLY A 103 -2.01 5.14 -14.52
N ILE A 104 -2.75 4.30 -15.25
CA ILE A 104 -3.96 3.60 -14.77
C ILE A 104 -3.63 2.76 -13.56
N LYS A 105 -2.58 1.92 -13.63
CA LYS A 105 -2.18 1.04 -12.52
C LYS A 105 -1.98 1.84 -11.23
N PHE A 106 -1.15 2.88 -11.27
CA PHE A 106 -0.87 3.66 -10.07
C PHE A 106 -2.08 4.49 -9.61
N TYR A 107 -2.88 5.01 -10.54
CA TYR A 107 -4.10 5.75 -10.21
C TYR A 107 -5.13 4.87 -9.51
N VAL A 108 -5.44 3.70 -10.07
CA VAL A 108 -6.44 2.77 -9.52
C VAL A 108 -6.00 2.29 -8.14
N THR A 109 -4.70 1.98 -7.97
CA THR A 109 -4.18 1.51 -6.68
C THR A 109 -4.16 2.59 -5.60
N ASN A 110 -3.83 3.85 -5.94
CA ASN A 110 -3.52 4.87 -4.93
C ASN A 110 -4.52 6.03 -4.85
N CYS A 111 -5.17 6.38 -5.95
CA CYS A 111 -5.98 7.60 -6.09
C CYS A 111 -7.48 7.29 -6.15
N ALA A 112 -7.89 6.23 -6.85
CA ALA A 112 -9.30 5.92 -7.12
C ALA A 112 -10.14 5.68 -5.85
N VAL A 113 -9.52 5.22 -4.76
CA VAL A 113 -10.18 5.00 -3.47
C VAL A 113 -10.83 6.29 -2.95
N CYS A 114 -10.19 7.44 -3.18
CA CYS A 114 -10.65 8.75 -2.68
C CYS A 114 -11.21 9.66 -3.78
N HIS A 115 -10.67 9.58 -5.00
CA HIS A 115 -11.09 10.42 -6.13
C HIS A 115 -12.04 9.72 -7.11
N GLY A 116 -12.24 8.40 -6.97
CA GLY A 116 -13.08 7.59 -7.83
C GLY A 116 -12.34 7.09 -9.05
N GLU A 117 -12.76 5.95 -9.61
CA GLU A 117 -12.10 5.36 -10.79
C GLU A 117 -12.07 6.30 -11.99
N GLN A 118 -13.10 7.12 -12.15
CA GLN A 118 -13.19 8.10 -13.23
C GLN A 118 -12.67 9.49 -12.80
N GLY A 119 -12.45 9.74 -11.51
CA GLY A 119 -12.03 11.06 -11.02
C GLY A 119 -13.20 11.99 -10.68
N GLN A 120 -14.39 11.43 -10.48
CA GLN A 120 -15.62 12.15 -10.10
C GLN A 120 -15.55 12.83 -8.71
N GLY A 121 -14.55 12.52 -7.90
CA GLY A 121 -14.37 13.07 -6.55
C GLY A 121 -15.03 12.22 -5.46
N GLY A 122 -14.79 12.60 -4.21
CA GLY A 122 -15.10 11.78 -3.04
C GLY A 122 -16.55 11.80 -2.56
N GLU A 123 -17.41 12.65 -3.13
CA GLU A 123 -18.73 12.95 -2.56
C GLU A 123 -19.63 11.71 -2.40
N LYS A 124 -19.60 10.80 -3.39
CA LYS A 124 -20.40 9.56 -3.42
C LYS A 124 -19.57 8.29 -3.17
N LEU A 125 -18.32 8.43 -2.72
CA LEU A 125 -17.42 7.29 -2.49
C LEU A 125 -17.42 6.87 -1.03
N SER A 126 -17.28 5.56 -0.78
CA SER A 126 -17.32 4.97 0.57
C SER A 126 -16.27 5.56 1.54
N VAL A 127 -15.08 5.88 1.02
CA VAL A 127 -14.00 6.53 1.78
C VAL A 127 -14.14 8.06 1.72
N GLY A 128 -14.25 8.62 0.51
CA GLY A 128 -14.29 10.07 0.31
C GLY A 128 -15.45 10.78 1.01
N SER A 129 -16.62 10.13 1.12
CA SER A 129 -17.81 10.70 1.77
C SER A 129 -17.65 10.89 3.28
N LYS A 130 -16.78 10.08 3.91
CA LYS A 130 -16.47 10.12 5.34
C LYS A 130 -15.37 11.12 5.70
N MET A 131 -14.69 11.69 4.70
CA MET A 131 -13.64 12.69 4.93
C MET A 131 -14.25 14.04 5.28
N ALA A 132 -13.62 14.75 6.24
CA ALA A 132 -14.04 16.09 6.66
C ALA A 132 -14.00 17.09 5.50
N LEU A 133 -12.91 17.08 4.71
CA LEU A 133 -12.83 17.74 3.42
C LEU A 133 -12.91 16.69 2.33
N LYS A 134 -13.99 16.73 1.55
CA LYS A 134 -14.22 15.76 0.47
C LYS A 134 -13.21 15.99 -0.64
N PRO A 135 -12.54 14.92 -1.15
CA PRO A 135 -11.68 15.01 -2.31
C PRO A 135 -12.43 15.67 -3.48
N PRO A 136 -11.87 16.72 -4.10
CA PRO A 136 -12.53 17.38 -5.21
C PRO A 136 -12.58 16.44 -6.42
N SER A 137 -13.54 16.71 -7.31
CA SER A 137 -13.52 16.12 -8.63
C SER A 137 -12.29 16.59 -9.42
N LEU A 138 -11.60 15.64 -10.04
CA LEU A 138 -10.40 15.88 -10.84
C LEU A 138 -10.70 16.58 -12.16
N TRP A 139 -11.96 16.56 -12.61
CA TRP A 139 -12.42 17.28 -13.78
C TRP A 139 -13.20 18.57 -13.44
N SER A 140 -13.14 19.03 -12.18
CA SER A 140 -13.65 20.38 -11.85
C SER A 140 -12.90 21.47 -12.64
N PRO A 141 -13.54 22.61 -12.98
CA PRO A 141 -12.89 23.70 -13.71
C PRO A 141 -11.59 24.18 -13.05
N LYS A 142 -11.56 24.18 -11.71
CA LYS A 142 -10.38 24.53 -10.92
C LYS A 142 -9.21 23.59 -11.18
N VAL A 143 -9.42 22.28 -11.13
CA VAL A 143 -8.36 21.28 -11.32
C VAL A 143 -7.98 21.14 -12.80
N ARG A 144 -8.92 21.34 -13.73
CA ARG A 144 -8.60 21.42 -15.16
C ARG A 144 -7.64 22.58 -15.48
N ALA A 145 -7.80 23.71 -14.79
CA ALA A 145 -6.96 24.90 -14.97
C ALA A 145 -5.55 24.76 -14.36
N TRP A 146 -5.27 23.72 -13.57
CA TRP A 146 -3.94 23.51 -13.02
C TRP A 146 -2.93 23.10 -14.09
N THR A 147 -1.65 23.38 -13.87
CA THR A 147 -0.56 22.87 -14.71
C THR A 147 -0.23 21.43 -14.35
N ASP A 148 0.38 20.69 -15.26
CA ASP A 148 0.82 19.31 -14.99
C ASP A 148 1.79 19.24 -13.80
N GLY A 149 2.65 20.25 -13.66
CA GLY A 149 3.58 20.38 -12.55
C GLY A 149 2.89 20.54 -11.19
N GLN A 150 1.75 21.23 -11.12
CA GLN A 150 0.94 21.32 -9.90
C GLN A 150 0.36 19.97 -9.51
N ILE A 151 -0.21 19.22 -10.46
CA ILE A 151 -0.75 17.88 -10.19
C ILE A 151 0.38 16.95 -9.71
N TYR A 152 1.54 16.98 -10.36
CA TYR A 152 2.72 16.23 -9.96
C TYR A 152 3.19 16.58 -8.54
N HIS A 153 3.18 17.88 -8.19
CA HIS A 153 3.55 18.36 -6.87
C HIS A 153 2.61 17.83 -5.81
N VAL A 154 1.29 17.89 -6.03
CA VAL A 154 0.29 17.37 -5.10
C VAL A 154 0.44 15.86 -4.89
N ILE A 155 0.73 15.09 -5.94
CA ILE A 155 1.03 13.66 -5.80
C ILE A 155 2.30 13.45 -4.95
N THR A 156 3.31 14.29 -5.12
CA THR A 156 4.61 14.13 -4.45
C THR A 156 4.58 14.58 -2.98
N MET A 157 4.07 15.78 -2.71
CA MET A 157 4.15 16.44 -1.40
C MET A 157 2.83 16.42 -0.64
N GLY A 158 1.72 16.09 -1.29
CA GLY A 158 0.38 16.21 -0.71
C GLY A 158 -0.16 17.64 -0.77
N GLN A 159 -1.42 17.81 -0.37
CA GLN A 159 -2.07 19.10 -0.21
C GLN A 159 -3.27 18.99 0.74
N GLY A 160 -3.32 19.83 1.76
CA GLY A 160 -4.42 19.83 2.73
C GLY A 160 -4.54 18.49 3.46
N LEU A 161 -5.67 17.79 3.31
CA LEU A 161 -5.88 16.46 3.89
C LEU A 161 -5.29 15.31 3.04
N MET A 162 -4.85 15.58 1.82
CA MET A 162 -4.17 14.59 0.99
C MET A 162 -2.70 14.52 1.40
N GLY A 163 -2.28 13.41 2.00
CA GLY A 163 -0.88 13.16 2.35
C GLY A 163 0.01 12.97 1.12
N PRO A 164 1.35 12.98 1.28
CA PRO A 164 2.30 12.74 0.20
C PRO A 164 2.26 11.27 -0.26
N TYR A 165 2.20 11.04 -1.57
CA TYR A 165 2.27 9.69 -2.17
C TYR A 165 3.67 9.34 -2.69
N ALA A 166 4.70 10.13 -2.33
CA ALA A 166 6.06 9.92 -2.82
C ALA A 166 6.65 8.53 -2.47
N SER A 167 6.24 7.93 -1.35
CA SER A 167 6.65 6.59 -0.92
C SER A 167 5.92 5.45 -1.64
N HIS A 168 4.72 5.71 -2.18
CA HIS A 168 3.88 4.72 -2.85
C HIS A 168 4.07 4.72 -4.37
N ILE A 169 4.37 5.91 -4.94
CA ILE A 169 4.55 6.10 -6.37
C ILE A 169 5.98 6.57 -6.64
N PRO A 170 6.84 5.71 -7.24
CA PRO A 170 8.19 6.09 -7.63
C PRO A 170 8.20 7.32 -8.55
N GLN A 171 9.21 8.17 -8.40
CA GLN A 171 9.31 9.46 -9.11
C GLN A 171 9.12 9.34 -10.63
N GLN A 172 9.70 8.29 -11.23
CA GLN A 172 9.65 8.02 -12.67
C GLN A 172 8.26 7.70 -13.23
N TYR A 173 7.30 7.32 -12.36
CA TYR A 173 5.95 6.91 -12.77
C TYR A 173 4.86 7.97 -12.50
N ARG A 174 5.22 9.06 -11.80
CA ARG A 174 4.24 10.09 -11.42
C ARG A 174 3.71 10.86 -12.62
N TRP A 175 4.52 11.06 -13.66
CA TRP A 175 4.09 11.73 -14.89
C TRP A 175 3.04 10.95 -15.67
N GLN A 176 3.13 9.62 -15.67
CA GLN A 176 2.16 8.72 -16.29
C GLN A 176 0.80 8.83 -15.58
N VAL A 177 0.81 8.97 -14.25
CA VAL A 177 -0.41 9.24 -13.48
C VAL A 177 -1.00 10.60 -13.86
N VAL A 178 -0.17 11.65 -13.99
CA VAL A 178 -0.63 12.97 -14.46
C VAL A 178 -1.27 12.87 -15.85
N ASN A 179 -0.64 12.14 -16.78
CA ASN A 179 -1.19 11.92 -18.12
C ASN A 179 -2.55 11.20 -18.07
N TYR A 180 -2.68 10.17 -17.23
CA TYR A 180 -3.95 9.48 -17.06
C TYR A 180 -5.04 10.40 -16.48
N VAL A 181 -4.72 11.24 -15.49
CA VAL A 181 -5.64 12.26 -14.98
C VAL A 181 -6.08 13.23 -16.10
N ARG A 182 -5.17 13.62 -17.01
CA ARG A 182 -5.53 14.43 -18.18
C ARG A 182 -6.45 13.70 -19.16
N THR A 183 -6.29 12.39 -19.33
CA THR A 183 -7.21 11.58 -20.13
C THR A 183 -8.61 11.57 -19.51
N LEU A 184 -8.72 11.33 -18.20
CA LEU A 184 -10.00 11.38 -17.49
C LEU A 184 -10.71 12.74 -17.63
N GLN A 185 -9.95 13.83 -17.57
CA GLN A 185 -10.45 15.19 -17.79
C GLN A 185 -10.96 15.44 -19.22
N LYS A 186 -10.39 14.75 -20.23
CA LYS A 186 -10.82 14.86 -21.63
C LYS A 186 -12.09 14.06 -21.93
N GLU A 187 -12.19 12.87 -21.34
CA GLU A 187 -13.32 11.95 -21.52
C GLU A 187 -14.60 12.48 -20.86
N ASN A 188 -14.45 13.11 -19.70
CA ASN A 188 -15.57 13.58 -18.89
C ASN A 188 -15.59 15.11 -18.93
N LYS A 189 -16.36 15.67 -19.87
CA LYS A 189 -16.50 17.11 -20.12
C LYS A 189 -17.52 17.77 -19.19
#